data_AF-A0A9Q4A2Q0-F1
#
_entry.id   AF-A0A9Q4A2Q0-F1
#
_cell.length_a   1.000
_cell.length_b   1.000
_cell.length_c   1.000
_cell.angle_alpha   90.00
_cell.angle_beta   90.00
_cell.angle_gamma   90.00
#
_symmetry.space_group_name_H-M   'P 1'
#
loop_
_entity.id
_entity.type
_entity.pdbx_description
1 polymer ?
#
loop_
_entity_poly.entity_id
_entity_poly.type
_entity_poly.pdbx_seq_one_letter_code
_entity_poly.pdbx_strand_id
1 'polypeptide(L)'
;RYSYPDTDQIDSHEFYAGLRMLNSRVGAAFSNDVGSRDSTVFVDLGAIEQLGVGVRMQYANHQFDIPQASTDGSLISGFNDWSLNLSRPWLGIDMNLIYSGSSLSGGDCSVYSGHNARCEGTFTLKAVRAFF
;
A
#
# COMPACT_ATOMS: atom_id res chain seq x y z
N ARG A 1 30.09 28.85 9.36
CA ARG A 1 29.28 28.16 10.39
C ARG A 1 27.93 27.88 9.74
N TYR A 2 27.70 26.64 9.30
CA TYR A 2 26.44 26.24 8.68
C TYR A 2 25.52 25.81 9.83
N SER A 3 24.49 26.61 10.11
CA SER A 3 23.41 26.23 11.01
C SER A 3 22.42 25.42 10.19
N TYR A 4 22.32 24.12 10.46
CA TYR A 4 21.19 23.33 10.03
C TYR A 4 19.93 23.98 10.63
N PRO A 5 18.87 24.26 9.86
CA PRO A 5 17.66 24.79 10.45
C PRO A 5 17.11 23.72 11.40
N ASP A 6 16.95 24.06 12.67
CA ASP A 6 16.02 23.36 13.58
C ASP A 6 14.64 23.52 12.93
N THR A 7 14.25 22.52 12.15
CA THR A 7 12.88 22.45 11.66
C THR A 7 12.03 21.94 12.81
N ASP A 8 10.99 22.68 13.17
CA ASP A 8 9.86 22.22 14.00
C ASP A 8 9.07 21.06 13.33
N GLN A 9 9.74 20.13 12.63
CA GLN A 9 9.19 18.85 12.17
C GLN A 9 9.14 17.89 13.36
N ILE A 10 8.48 18.36 14.42
CA ILE A 10 8.33 17.66 15.69
C ILE A 10 6.96 16.99 15.62
N ASP A 11 6.97 15.70 15.24
CA ASP A 11 5.95 14.67 15.49
C ASP A 11 5.52 13.87 14.24
N SER A 12 6.45 13.12 13.64
CA SER A 12 6.07 11.91 12.88
C SER A 12 5.83 10.78 13.88
N HIS A 13 4.63 10.21 13.88
CA HIS A 13 4.27 9.08 14.74
C HIS A 13 3.83 7.89 13.90
N GLU A 14 4.54 6.79 14.02
CA GLU A 14 4.22 5.53 13.34
C GLU A 14 3.82 4.46 14.35
N PHE A 15 2.71 3.79 14.10
CA PHE A 15 2.23 2.66 14.90
C PHE A 15 1.99 1.45 14.01
N TYR A 16 2.50 0.30 14.43
CA TYR A 16 2.29 -0.97 13.74
C TYR A 16 1.84 -2.04 14.73
N ALA A 17 0.80 -2.77 14.38
CA ALA A 17 0.33 -3.92 15.14
C ALA A 17 -0.01 -5.08 14.22
N GLY A 18 0.24 -6.30 14.67
CA GLY A 18 -0.08 -7.49 13.90
C GLY A 18 -0.31 -8.71 14.78
N LEU A 19 -1.19 -9.59 14.30
CA LEU A 19 -1.48 -10.88 14.91
C LEU A 19 -1.24 -11.97 13.89
N ARG A 20 -0.66 -13.08 14.35
CA ARG A 20 -0.46 -14.28 13.54
C ARG A 20 -1.16 -15.45 14.19
N MET A 21 -1.93 -16.19 13.41
CA MET A 21 -2.58 -17.42 13.81
C MET A 21 -2.31 -18.46 12.72
N LEU A 22 -1.54 -19.51 13.06
CA LEU A 22 -1.10 -20.53 12.10
C LEU A 22 -0.37 -19.90 10.89
N ASN A 23 -0.96 -20.06 9.70
CA ASN A 23 -0.45 -19.54 8.43
C ASN A 23 -1.04 -18.17 8.07
N SER A 24 -2.04 -17.72 8.83
CA SER A 24 -2.70 -16.43 8.62
C SER A 24 -2.08 -15.33 9.46
N ARG A 25 -2.08 -14.12 8.91
CA ARG A 25 -1.65 -12.90 9.56
C ARG A 25 -2.60 -11.76 9.23
N VAL A 26 -2.84 -10.91 10.21
CA VAL A 26 -3.52 -9.62 10.04
C VAL A 26 -2.64 -8.57 10.67
N GLY A 27 -2.56 -7.40 10.07
CA GLY A 27 -1.89 -6.28 10.70
C GLY A 27 -2.42 -4.95 10.22
N ALA A 28 -2.09 -3.93 10.98
CA ALA A 28 -2.42 -2.56 10.72
C ALA A 28 -1.20 -1.67 10.95
N ALA A 29 -1.12 -0.62 10.16
CA ALA A 29 -0.15 0.46 10.28
C ALA A 29 -0.90 1.79 10.33
N PHE A 30 -0.37 2.75 11.06
CA PHE A 30 -0.83 4.12 11.07
C PHE A 30 0.40 5.03 11.09
N SER A 31 0.42 6.06 10.26
CA SER A 31 1.39 7.14 10.32
C SER A 31 0.67 8.48 10.43
N ASN A 32 1.28 9.39 11.17
CA ASN A 32 0.88 10.79 11.27
C ASN A 32 2.12 11.62 10.99
N ASP A 33 2.26 12.06 9.74
CA ASP A 33 3.37 12.84 9.24
C ASP A 33 2.93 14.28 8.97
N VAL A 34 3.88 15.19 8.81
CA VAL A 34 3.55 16.58 8.44
C VAL A 34 2.92 16.59 7.05
N GLY A 35 1.65 16.99 6.99
CA GLY A 35 0.90 17.13 5.74
C GLY A 35 0.10 15.89 5.34
N SER A 36 0.30 14.74 5.99
CA SER A 36 -0.45 13.52 5.68
C SER A 36 -0.62 12.56 6.85
N ARG A 37 -1.77 11.90 6.87
CA ARG A 37 -2.10 10.82 7.80
C ARG A 37 -2.48 9.59 7.02
N ASP A 38 -1.74 8.51 7.23
CA ASP A 38 -1.97 7.26 6.53
C ASP A 38 -2.39 6.17 7.49
N SER A 39 -3.26 5.28 7.00
CA SER A 39 -3.58 4.04 7.70
C SER A 39 -3.61 2.91 6.72
N THR A 40 -3.08 1.76 7.10
CA THR A 40 -3.07 0.56 6.27
C THR A 40 -3.54 -0.61 7.08
N VAL A 41 -4.38 -1.46 6.48
CA VAL A 41 -4.71 -2.79 7.00
C VAL A 41 -4.29 -3.81 5.97
N PHE A 42 -3.70 -4.91 6.42
CA PHE A 42 -3.41 -6.06 5.57
C PHE A 42 -3.88 -7.35 6.20
N VAL A 43 -4.28 -8.28 5.35
CA VAL A 43 -4.64 -9.64 5.71
C VAL A 43 -3.91 -10.57 4.75
N ASP A 44 -3.25 -11.58 5.28
CA ASP A 44 -2.69 -12.68 4.50
C ASP A 44 -3.17 -13.97 5.13
N LEU A 45 -3.98 -14.72 4.38
CA LEU A 45 -4.65 -15.93 4.83
C LEU A 45 -3.74 -17.16 4.72
N GLY A 46 -2.51 -16.99 4.26
CA GLY A 46 -1.67 -18.10 3.85
C GLY A 46 -2.30 -18.87 2.67
N ALA A 47 -1.76 -20.04 2.37
CA ALA A 47 -2.31 -20.94 1.37
C ALA A 47 -3.64 -21.54 1.85
N ILE A 48 -4.70 -21.35 1.07
CA ILE A 48 -5.95 -22.10 1.22
C ILE A 48 -5.67 -23.54 0.80
N GLU A 49 -5.59 -24.46 1.76
CA GLU A 49 -5.10 -25.83 1.55
C GLU A 49 -5.80 -26.56 0.40
N GLN A 50 -7.12 -26.40 0.26
CA GLN A 50 -7.90 -27.08 -0.78
C GLN A 50 -7.56 -26.59 -2.20
N LEU A 51 -7.05 -25.36 -2.34
CA LEU A 51 -6.76 -24.72 -3.62
C LEU A 51 -5.26 -24.63 -3.90
N GLY A 52 -4.41 -24.73 -2.87
CA GLY A 52 -2.99 -24.46 -2.96
C GLY A 52 -2.66 -23.03 -3.37
N VAL A 53 -3.58 -22.08 -3.11
CA VAL A 53 -3.46 -20.67 -3.48
C VAL A 53 -3.39 -19.83 -2.21
N GLY A 54 -2.33 -19.05 -2.07
CA GLY A 54 -2.19 -18.04 -1.05
C GLY A 54 -2.93 -16.76 -1.41
N VAL A 55 -3.62 -16.16 -0.44
CA VAL A 55 -4.37 -14.90 -0.64
C VAL A 55 -3.87 -13.85 0.34
N ARG A 56 -3.42 -12.71 -0.19
CA ARG A 56 -3.09 -11.52 0.59
C ARG A 56 -3.81 -10.31 0.04
N MET A 57 -4.35 -9.49 0.93
CA MET A 57 -4.97 -8.22 0.61
C MET A 57 -4.37 -7.11 1.46
N GLN A 58 -4.28 -5.91 0.90
CA GLN A 58 -3.94 -4.69 1.59
C GLN A 58 -4.93 -3.60 1.19
N TYR A 59 -5.30 -2.75 2.14
CA TYR A 59 -6.07 -1.54 1.93
C TYR A 59 -5.43 -0.41 2.71
N ALA A 60 -5.20 0.72 2.06
CA ALA A 60 -4.62 1.91 2.66
C ALA A 60 -5.54 3.12 2.45
N ASN A 61 -5.64 3.97 3.46
CA ASN A 61 -6.25 5.28 3.38
C ASN A 61 -5.16 6.33 3.58
N HIS A 62 -5.19 7.35 2.73
CA HIS A 62 -4.28 8.48 2.74
C HIS A 62 -5.10 9.76 2.90
N GLN A 63 -4.80 10.56 3.92
CA GLN A 63 -5.49 11.81 4.19
C GLN A 63 -4.50 12.96 4.21
N PHE A 64 -4.77 14.03 3.46
CA PHE A 64 -4.00 15.25 3.51
C PHE A 64 -4.53 16.19 4.59
N ASP A 65 -3.64 16.84 5.33
CA ASP A 65 -4.04 17.85 6.33
C ASP A 65 -4.65 19.08 5.65
N ILE A 66 -4.12 19.43 4.48
CA ILE A 66 -4.62 20.51 3.61
C ILE A 66 -5.03 19.86 2.28
N PRO A 67 -6.26 20.07 1.78
CA PRO A 67 -6.67 19.54 0.48
C PRO A 67 -5.72 19.95 -0.64
N GLN A 68 -5.30 18.97 -1.45
CA GLN A 68 -4.39 19.17 -2.57
C GLN A 68 -5.17 19.49 -3.84
N ALA A 69 -4.67 20.45 -4.62
CA ALA A 69 -5.29 20.82 -5.88
C ALA A 69 -4.86 19.84 -6.98
N SER A 70 -5.85 19.23 -7.62
CA SER A 70 -5.69 18.40 -8.81
C SER A 70 -5.45 19.26 -10.05
N THR A 71 -5.01 18.63 -11.14
CA THR A 71 -4.82 19.29 -12.45
C THR A 71 -6.12 19.82 -13.08
N ASP A 72 -7.28 19.31 -12.67
CA ASP A 72 -8.60 19.79 -13.09
C ASP A 72 -9.20 20.85 -12.14
N GLY A 73 -8.45 21.22 -11.08
CA GLY A 73 -8.88 22.17 -10.06
C GLY A 73 -9.74 21.57 -8.95
N SER A 74 -9.98 20.25 -8.95
CA SER A 74 -10.60 19.57 -7.82
C SER A 74 -9.72 19.68 -6.56
N LEU A 75 -10.34 19.70 -5.39
CA LEU A 75 -9.64 19.67 -4.11
C LEU A 75 -9.76 18.29 -3.49
N ILE A 76 -8.64 17.60 -3.39
CA ILE A 76 -8.55 16.23 -2.90
C ILE A 76 -8.06 16.26 -1.47
N SER A 77 -8.91 15.86 -0.52
CA SER A 77 -8.54 15.75 0.89
C SER A 77 -7.90 14.41 1.24
N GLY A 78 -7.95 13.43 0.33
CA GLY A 78 -7.41 12.10 0.55
C GLY A 78 -7.84 11.10 -0.51
N PHE A 79 -7.26 9.90 -0.45
CA PHE A 79 -7.55 8.80 -1.36
C PHE A 79 -7.34 7.44 -0.68
N ASN A 80 -7.71 6.37 -1.37
CA ASN A 80 -7.49 5.02 -0.89
C ASN A 80 -6.78 4.18 -1.94
N ASP A 81 -5.90 3.30 -1.49
CA ASP A 81 -5.20 2.32 -2.30
C ASP A 81 -5.55 0.91 -1.85
N TRP A 82 -5.51 -0.04 -2.77
CA TRP A 82 -5.71 -1.45 -2.47
C TRP A 82 -4.84 -2.35 -3.31
N SER A 83 -4.53 -3.53 -2.77
CA SER A 83 -3.92 -4.61 -3.53
C SER A 83 -4.45 -5.97 -3.12
N LEU A 84 -4.49 -6.88 -4.09
CA LEU A 84 -4.80 -8.30 -3.93
C LEU A 84 -3.67 -9.09 -4.59
N ASN A 85 -3.07 -10.01 -3.83
CA ASN A 85 -2.07 -10.95 -4.31
C ASN A 85 -2.60 -12.38 -4.18
N LEU A 86 -2.61 -13.08 -5.32
CA LEU A 86 -2.82 -14.52 -5.40
C LEU A 86 -1.48 -15.19 -5.68
N SER A 87 -1.06 -16.09 -4.79
CA SER A 87 0.24 -16.77 -4.89
C SER A 87 0.07 -18.28 -5.01
N ARG A 88 0.88 -18.92 -5.85
CA ARG A 88 0.90 -20.38 -5.99
C ARG A 88 2.27 -20.87 -6.46
N PRO A 89 2.89 -21.81 -5.74
CA PRO A 89 4.07 -22.51 -6.24
C PRO A 89 3.68 -23.36 -7.46
N TRP A 90 4.45 -23.24 -8.54
CA TRP A 90 4.26 -24.02 -9.75
C TRP A 90 5.62 -24.50 -10.28
N LEU A 91 5.84 -25.82 -10.26
CA LEU A 91 7.08 -26.46 -10.76
C LEU A 91 8.37 -25.87 -10.16
N GLY A 92 8.34 -25.52 -8.86
CA GLY A 92 9.48 -24.92 -8.16
C GLY A 92 9.68 -23.42 -8.44
N ILE A 93 8.70 -22.76 -9.04
CA ILE A 93 8.65 -21.31 -9.23
C ILE A 93 7.50 -20.75 -8.38
N ASP A 94 7.78 -19.74 -7.57
CA ASP A 94 6.76 -19.01 -6.82
C ASP A 94 6.10 -17.98 -7.73
N MET A 95 4.87 -18.30 -8.16
CA MET A 95 4.06 -17.42 -9.00
C MET A 95 3.18 -16.52 -8.14
N ASN A 96 3.12 -15.23 -8.46
CA ASN A 96 2.22 -14.27 -7.84
C ASN A 96 1.51 -13.48 -8.95
N LEU A 97 0.19 -13.39 -8.86
CA LEU A 97 -0.63 -12.48 -9.63
C LEU A 97 -1.16 -11.41 -8.68
N ILE A 98 -0.75 -10.17 -8.92
CA ILE A 98 -1.09 -9.04 -8.07
C ILE A 98 -1.94 -8.06 -8.88
N TYR A 99 -3.06 -7.65 -8.32
CA TYR A 99 -3.83 -6.50 -8.79
C TYR A 99 -3.74 -5.39 -7.75
N SER A 100 -3.47 -4.17 -8.18
CA SER A 100 -3.44 -2.98 -7.32
C SER A 100 -4.13 -1.81 -8.00
N GLY A 101 -4.77 -0.94 -7.23
CA GLY A 101 -5.36 0.29 -7.76
C GLY A 101 -5.58 1.34 -6.68
N SER A 102 -6.05 2.50 -7.13
CA SER A 102 -6.36 3.65 -6.30
C SER A 102 -7.80 4.14 -6.55
N SER A 103 -8.37 4.86 -5.60
CA SER A 103 -9.63 5.59 -5.78
C SER A 103 -9.48 6.86 -6.62
N LEU A 104 -8.25 7.32 -6.85
CA LEU A 104 -7.97 8.44 -7.75
C LEU A 104 -8.18 8.05 -9.21
N SER A 105 -8.58 9.01 -10.03
CA SER A 105 -8.71 8.81 -11.48
C SER A 105 -8.54 10.13 -12.24
N GLY A 106 -8.19 10.06 -13.52
CA GLY A 106 -8.11 11.25 -14.38
C GLY A 106 -7.13 12.29 -13.85
N GLY A 107 -7.61 13.55 -13.72
CA GLY A 107 -6.79 14.68 -13.27
C GLY A 107 -6.29 14.55 -11.83
N ASP A 108 -7.06 13.85 -10.97
CA ASP A 108 -6.78 13.71 -9.54
C ASP A 108 -5.48 12.94 -9.27
N CYS A 109 -5.02 12.16 -10.25
CA CYS A 109 -3.80 11.35 -10.15
C CYS A 109 -2.52 12.20 -10.11
N SER A 110 -2.64 13.50 -10.33
CA SER A 110 -1.57 14.47 -10.09
C SER A 110 -1.14 14.59 -8.63
N VAL A 111 -2.00 14.23 -7.67
CA VAL A 111 -1.69 14.24 -6.22
C VAL A 111 -1.28 12.86 -5.69
N TYR A 112 -1.15 11.86 -6.58
CA TYR A 112 -0.89 10.48 -6.19
C TYR A 112 0.58 10.25 -5.78
N SER A 113 0.78 9.52 -4.69
CA SER A 113 2.10 9.14 -4.17
C SER A 113 2.22 7.65 -3.83
N GLY A 114 1.43 6.79 -4.47
CA GLY A 114 1.36 5.36 -4.15
C GLY A 114 2.20 4.45 -5.05
N HIS A 115 1.65 3.27 -5.38
CA HIS A 115 2.39 2.13 -5.96
C HIS A 115 2.88 2.32 -7.40
N ASN A 116 2.38 3.30 -8.14
CA ASN A 116 2.79 3.60 -9.51
C ASN A 116 2.73 5.11 -9.81
N ALA A 117 3.26 5.53 -10.95
CA ALA A 117 3.31 6.95 -11.33
C ALA A 117 1.99 7.51 -11.89
N ARG A 118 0.92 6.71 -11.95
CA ARG A 118 -0.27 7.00 -12.76
C ARG A 118 -1.60 6.75 -12.05
N CYS A 119 -1.63 6.39 -10.76
CA CYS A 119 -2.81 5.98 -9.97
C CYS A 119 -3.67 4.82 -10.55
N GLU A 120 -3.29 4.27 -11.70
CA GLU A 120 -4.11 3.35 -12.48
C GLU A 120 -4.10 1.92 -11.90
N GLY A 121 -5.18 1.19 -12.18
CA GLY A 121 -5.27 -0.24 -11.93
C GLY A 121 -4.17 -1.00 -12.67
N THR A 122 -3.35 -1.75 -11.94
CA THR A 122 -2.20 -2.47 -12.49
C THR A 122 -2.27 -3.95 -12.16
N PHE A 123 -2.01 -4.79 -13.17
CA PHE A 123 -1.72 -6.21 -12.97
C PHE A 123 -0.22 -6.44 -13.01
N THR A 124 0.32 -7.09 -11.97
CA THR A 124 1.72 -7.50 -11.90
C THR A 124 1.79 -9.02 -11.81
N LEU A 125 2.49 -9.62 -12.77
CA LEU A 125 2.90 -11.03 -12.69
C LEU A 125 4.33 -11.09 -12.16
N LYS A 126 4.53 -11.79 -11.04
CA LYS A 126 5.86 -12.03 -10.47
C LYS A 126 6.11 -13.53 -10.43
N ALA A 127 7.26 -13.94 -10.98
CA ALA A 127 7.75 -15.32 -10.95
C ALA A 127 9.14 -15.31 -10.30
N VAL A 128 9.31 -16.08 -9.22
CA VAL A 128 10.58 -16.18 -8.49
C VAL A 128 11.02 -17.63 -8.42
N ARG A 129 12.29 -17.89 -8.74
CA ARG A 129 12.94 -19.17 -8.52
C ARG A 129 14.23 -18.93 -7.76
N ALA A 130 14.34 -19.45 -6.54
CA ALA A 130 15.60 -19.45 -5.81
C ALA A 130 16.54 -20.52 -6.39
N PHE A 131 17.82 -20.18 -6.57
CA PHE A 131 18.83 -21.07 -7.13
C PHE A 131 19.86 -21.57 -6.10
N PHE A 132 19.82 -21.04 -4.87
CA PHE A 132 20.74 -21.32 -3.77
C PHE A 132 20.07 -21.01 -2.43
#